data_AF-A0A2I0T5C4-F1
#
_entry.id   AF-A0A2I0T5C4-F1
#
_cell.length_a   1.000
_cell.length_b   1.000
_cell.length_c   1.000
_cell.angle_alpha   90.00
_cell.angle_beta   90.00
_cell.angle_gamma   90.00
#
_symmetry.space_group_name_H-M   'P 1'
#
loop_
_entity.id
_entity.type
_entity.pdbx_description
1 polymer ?
#
loop_
_entity_poly.entity_id
_entity_poly.type
_entity_poly.pdbx_seq_one_letter_code
_entity_poly.pdbx_strand_id
1 'polypeptide(L)'
;MENESEVTGYKVLYRTSSQPDVNVLNTDKTTAELWLQSNDDYIIEVKATTDGGDGTSSDQILIPRLAIIYLHEICTEYLVSY
;
A
#
# COMPACT_ATOMS: atom_id res chain seq x y z
N MET A 1 -16.57 -9.80 26.84
CA MET A 1 -16.87 -10.50 25.58
C MET A 1 -16.37 -9.59 24.48
N GLU A 2 -15.26 -9.96 23.84
CA GLU A 2 -14.87 -9.32 22.59
C GLU A 2 -15.90 -9.75 21.55
N ASN A 3 -16.61 -8.77 20.98
CA ASN A 3 -17.63 -9.01 19.98
C ASN A 3 -16.91 -9.21 18.64
N GLU A 4 -16.20 -10.32 18.52
CA GLU A 4 -15.52 -10.70 17.29
C GLU A 4 -16.57 -11.00 16.23
N SER A 5 -16.52 -10.25 15.13
CA SER A 5 -17.39 -10.45 13.97
C SER A 5 -16.64 -11.21 12.89
N GLU A 6 -17.37 -11.98 12.07
CA GLU A 6 -16.77 -12.72 10.96
C GLU A 6 -16.09 -11.76 9.98
N VAL A 7 -14.86 -12.10 9.58
CA VAL A 7 -14.09 -11.32 8.59
C VAL A 7 -14.60 -11.68 7.20
N THR A 8 -15.11 -10.67 6.50
CA THR A 8 -15.63 -10.79 5.13
C THR A 8 -14.68 -10.26 4.07
N GLY A 9 -13.61 -9.57 4.49
CA GLY A 9 -12.55 -9.12 3.60
C GLY A 9 -11.61 -8.12 4.29
N TYR A 10 -10.91 -7.33 3.48
CA TYR A 10 -9.92 -6.38 3.91
C TYR A 10 -9.97 -5.09 3.11
N LYS A 11 -9.59 -3.99 3.76
CA LYS A 11 -9.32 -2.69 3.14
C LYS A 11 -7.85 -2.37 3.32
N VAL A 12 -7.17 -2.13 2.22
CA VAL A 12 -5.80 -1.64 2.19
C VAL A 12 -5.85 -0.14 1.98
N LEU A 13 -5.53 0.61 3.02
CA LEU A 13 -5.48 2.07 3.03
C LEU A 13 -4.04 2.48 2.71
N TYR A 14 -3.86 3.32 1.70
CA TYR A 14 -2.53 3.78 1.31
C TYR A 14 -2.56 5.26 0.94
N ARG A 15 -1.50 5.97 1.34
CA ARG A 15 -1.31 7.39 1.03
C ARG A 15 0.17 7.71 0.95
N THR A 16 0.49 8.79 0.24
CA THR A 16 1.84 9.35 0.35
C THR A 16 2.01 10.00 1.73
N SER A 17 3.24 10.01 2.25
CA SER A 17 3.56 10.73 3.48
C SER A 17 3.29 12.23 3.36
N SER A 18 3.35 12.75 2.14
CA SER A 18 3.18 14.17 1.77
C SER A 18 1.72 14.63 1.68
N GLN A 19 0.76 13.73 1.47
CA GLN A 19 -0.65 14.08 1.21
C GLN A 19 -1.60 13.50 2.28
N PRO A 20 -2.69 14.23 2.58
CA PRO A 20 -3.69 13.76 3.54
C PRO A 20 -4.65 12.73 2.93
N ASP A 21 -4.76 12.67 1.59
CA ASP A 21 -5.75 11.85 0.92
C ASP A 21 -5.39 10.36 0.98
N VAL A 22 -6.32 9.58 1.53
CA VAL A 22 -6.19 8.12 1.69
C VAL A 22 -6.89 7.43 0.54
N ASN A 23 -6.15 6.61 -0.20
CA ASN A 23 -6.71 5.70 -1.18
C ASN A 23 -7.06 4.38 -0.50
N VAL A 24 -8.11 3.71 -1.00
CA VAL A 24 -8.58 2.44 -0.44
C VAL A 24 -8.70 1.41 -1.54
N LEU A 25 -8.07 0.25 -1.33
CA LEU A 25 -8.24 -0.95 -2.14
C LEU A 25 -8.96 -2.01 -1.30
N ASN A 26 -10.10 -2.49 -1.80
CA ASN A 26 -10.86 -3.56 -1.16
C ASN A 26 -10.43 -4.91 -1.75
N THR A 27 -10.23 -5.91 -0.90
CA THR A 27 -9.90 -7.28 -1.31
C THR A 27 -10.56 -8.29 -0.36
N ASP A 28 -11.03 -9.42 -0.89
CA ASP A 28 -11.50 -10.56 -0.11
C ASP A 28 -10.38 -11.58 0.17
N LYS A 29 -9.18 -11.32 -0.36
CA LYS A 29 -7.99 -12.16 -0.18
C LYS A 29 -7.08 -11.58 0.89
N THR A 30 -6.24 -12.43 1.44
CA THR A 30 -5.13 -12.04 2.33
C THR A 30 -3.94 -11.41 1.59
N THR A 31 -4.11 -11.08 0.31
CA THR A 31 -3.13 -10.44 -0.56
C THR A 31 -3.74 -9.30 -1.35
N ALA A 32 -2.91 -8.31 -1.70
CA ALA A 32 -3.28 -7.16 -2.49
C ALA A 32 -2.07 -6.66 -3.31
N GLU A 33 -2.34 -6.15 -4.50
CA GLU A 33 -1.33 -5.54 -5.37
C GLU A 33 -1.58 -4.02 -5.45
N LEU A 34 -0.53 -3.23 -5.21
CA LEU A 34 -0.59 -1.77 -5.22
C LEU A 34 0.35 -1.19 -6.27
N TRP A 35 -0.17 -0.29 -7.09
CA TRP A 35 0.60 0.44 -8.10
C TRP A 35 0.98 1.82 -7.54
N LEU A 36 2.09 1.87 -6.82
CA LEU A 36 2.57 3.09 -6.15
C LEU A 36 3.45 3.92 -7.10
N GLN A 37 3.26 5.23 -7.13
CA GLN A 37 4.13 6.14 -7.87
C GLN A 37 5.45 6.34 -7.11
N SER A 38 6.59 6.37 -7.79
CA SER A 38 7.93 6.38 -7.17
C SER A 38 8.41 7.68 -6.54
N ASN A 39 7.52 8.65 -6.36
CA ASN A 39 7.94 10.02 -6.08
C ASN A 39 7.87 10.39 -4.61
N ASP A 40 7.27 9.54 -3.78
CA ASP A 40 7.10 9.75 -2.33
C ASP A 40 7.13 8.44 -1.55
N ASP A 41 7.34 8.56 -0.24
CA ASP A 41 7.14 7.46 0.70
C ASP A 41 5.64 7.18 0.83
N TYR A 42 5.28 5.91 0.99
CA TYR A 42 3.90 5.49 1.24
C TYR A 42 3.75 4.95 2.64
N ILE A 43 2.64 5.35 3.25
CA ILE A 43 2.15 4.75 4.49
C ILE A 43 0.99 3.85 4.09
N ILE A 44 1.07 2.58 4.49
CA ILE A 44 0.05 1.57 4.24
C ILE A 44 -0.50 1.07 5.58
N GLU A 45 -1.81 0.93 5.67
CA GLU A 45 -2.53 0.32 6.78
C GLU A 45 -3.53 -0.69 6.23
N VAL A 46 -3.82 -1.76 6.98
CA VAL A 46 -4.81 -2.76 6.60
C VAL A 46 -5.88 -2.85 7.68
N LYS A 47 -7.16 -2.89 7.27
CA LYS A 47 -8.31 -3.14 8.15
C LYS A 47 -9.04 -4.38 7.71
N ALA A 48 -9.44 -5.22 8.66
CA ALA A 48 -10.44 -6.25 8.39
C ALA A 48 -11.80 -5.57 8.12
N THR A 49 -12.50 -6.01 7.09
CA THR A 49 -13.93 -5.73 6.93
C THR A 49 -14.69 -6.89 7.55
N THR A 50 -15.65 -6.59 8.41
CA THR A 50 -16.45 -7.59 9.12
C THR A 50 -17.94 -7.26 9.00
N ASP A 51 -18.80 -8.21 9.33
CA ASP A 51 -20.26 -7.97 9.37
C ASP A 51 -20.67 -6.89 10.39
N GLY A 52 -19.84 -6.65 11.40
CA GLY A 52 -20.01 -5.59 12.40
C GLY A 52 -19.43 -4.23 12.01
N GLY A 53 -18.79 -4.13 10.83
CA GLY A 53 -18.08 -2.94 10.34
C GLY A 53 -16.58 -3.16 10.17
N ASP A 54 -15.84 -2.06 9.99
CA ASP A 54 -14.38 -2.13 9.83
C ASP A 54 -13.71 -2.37 11.19
N GLY A 55 -12.80 -3.34 11.24
CA GLY A 55 -11.94 -3.59 12.38
C GLY A 55 -10.87 -2.50 12.55
N THR A 56 -10.10 -2.64 13.63
CA THR A 56 -8.95 -1.78 13.93
C THR A 56 -7.91 -1.84 12.81
N SER A 57 -7.26 -0.72 12.51
CA SER A 57 -6.09 -0.70 11.61
C SER A 57 -4.96 -1.55 12.17
N SER A 58 -4.20 -2.16 11.26
CA SER A 58 -2.85 -2.63 11.57
C SER A 58 -1.94 -1.48 12.00
N ASP A 59 -0.75 -1.84 12.49
CA ASP A 59 0.37 -0.90 12.52
C ASP A 59 0.68 -0.38 11.11
N GLN A 60 1.26 0.81 11.05
CA GLN A 60 1.65 1.45 9.80
C GLN A 60 2.84 0.75 9.17
N ILE A 61 2.72 0.43 7.89
CA ILE A 61 3.80 -0.09 7.06
C ILE A 61 4.34 1.07 6.21
N LEU A 62 5.61 1.41 6.41
CA LEU A 62 6.30 2.42 5.61
C LEU A 62 6.96 1.76 4.41
N ILE A 63 6.50 2.13 3.21
CA ILE A 63 7.21 1.84 1.97
C ILE A 63 8.01 3.09 1.62
N PRO A 64 9.34 3.11 1.84
CA PRO A 64 10.13 4.26 1.47
C PRO A 64 10.04 4.46 -0.03
N ARG A 65 10.13 5.72 -0.45
CA ARG A 65 10.21 6.10 -1.84
C ARG A 65 11.31 5.28 -2.48
N LEU A 66 10.90 4.38 -3.36
CA LEU A 66 11.83 3.70 -4.23
C LEU A 66 12.39 4.78 -5.14
N ALA A 67 13.69 5.03 -5.05
CA ALA A 67 14.41 5.70 -6.11
C ALA A 67 14.36 4.76 -7.33
N ILE A 68 13.24 4.74 -8.08
CA ILE A 68 13.12 4.04 -9.39
C ILE A 68 14.35 4.37 -10.27
N ILE A 69 14.88 5.56 -10.04
CA ILE A 69 16.01 6.27 -10.62
C ILE A 69 17.26 5.40 -10.80
N TYR A 70 17.68 4.59 -9.83
CA TYR A 70 18.98 3.91 -9.95
C TYR A 70 19.05 2.89 -11.09
N LEU A 71 17.94 2.25 -11.50
CA LEU A 71 17.94 1.25 -12.58
C LEU A 71 17.64 1.84 -13.96
N HIS A 72 16.82 2.91 -14.04
CA HIS A 72 16.59 3.60 -15.31
C HIS A 72 17.87 4.33 -15.77
N GLU A 73 18.63 4.93 -14.84
CA GLU A 73 19.90 5.61 -15.12
C GLU A 73 20.96 4.61 -15.63
N ILE A 74 21.09 3.45 -14.98
CA ILE A 74 22.02 2.37 -15.40
C ILE A 74 21.64 1.78 -16.78
N CYS A 75 20.35 1.52 -17.06
CA CYS A 75 19.95 0.95 -18.35
C CYS A 75 20.05 1.95 -19.52
N THR A 76 19.83 3.24 -19.27
CA THR A 76 19.93 4.26 -20.33
C THR A 76 21.39 4.49 -20.74
N GLU A 77 22.33 4.47 -19.78
CA GLU A 77 23.77 4.57 -20.08
C GLU A 77 24.30 3.34 -20.86
N TYR A 78 23.80 2.13 -20.58
CA TYR A 78 24.24 0.91 -21.27
C TYR A 78 23.62 0.71 -22.67
N LEU A 79 22.47 1.33 -22.98
CA LEU A 79 21.77 1.18 -24.27
C LEU A 79 22.16 2.21 -25.34
N VAL A 80 22.87 3.30 -24.99
CA VAL A 80 23.37 4.29 -25.98
C VAL A 80 24.79 3.94 -26.49
N SER A 81 25.41 2.93 -25.90
CA SER A 81 26.72 2.40 -26.28
C SER A 81 26.62 1.07 -27.03
N TYR A 82 25.84 0.99 -28.10
CA TYR A 82 25.93 -0.06 -29.14
C TYR A 82 25.46 0.48 -30.51
#